data_AF-A0A938IVG4-F1
#
_entry.id   AF-A0A938IVG4-F1
#
_cell.length_a   1.000
_cell.length_b   1.000
_cell.length_c   1.000
_cell.angle_alpha   90.00
_cell.angle_beta   90.00
_cell.angle_gamma   90.00
#
_symmetry.space_group_name_H-M   'P 1'
#
loop_
_entity.id
_entity.type
_entity.pdbx_description
1 polymer ?
#
loop_
_entity_poly.entity_id
_entity_poly.type
_entity_poly.pdbx_seq_one_letter_code
_entity_poly.pdbx_strand_id
1 'polypeptide(L)'
;MAINAKDVQALRQATGAGMMDCKKALEQSNGDVEAAKKWLREKGLAASAKRSDRENNQGVVALSIDCPLAAIVKLKSETDFVASSESFVAEAQALADLVRAKGTAAVAERAKQLEDLQILLKEKIELGEVVRFEAAAGNVMDSYVHIQGGRGVNVVVVEMKGATEELAHDIAVHIAFARPKYLTREEVPAAAVDAERATLETATRNEGKPEAAIGKIVEGKLNGFYKDLCLLEQPYAKDDKKSVKQVIGSASIVRFAQIEIG
;
A
#
# COMPACT_ATOMS: atom_id res chain seq x y z
N MET A 1 1.32 3.75 -49.34
CA MET A 1 1.36 5.06 -48.64
C MET A 1 2.78 5.28 -48.16
N ALA A 2 3.35 6.48 -48.30
CA ALA A 2 4.73 6.73 -47.86
C ALA A 2 4.76 6.79 -46.32
N ILE A 3 5.50 5.88 -45.69
CA ILE A 3 5.66 5.87 -44.23
C ILE A 3 6.52 7.05 -43.84
N ASN A 4 5.96 7.95 -43.04
CA ASN A 4 6.61 9.16 -42.60
C ASN A 4 7.53 8.87 -41.40
N ALA A 5 8.70 9.52 -41.37
CA ALA A 5 9.69 9.35 -40.31
C ALA A 5 9.16 9.68 -38.90
N LYS A 6 8.22 10.63 -38.78
CA LYS A 6 7.55 10.94 -37.51
C LYS A 6 6.69 9.78 -37.01
N ASP A 7 6.04 9.03 -37.90
CA ASP A 7 5.20 7.89 -37.50
C ASP A 7 6.05 6.72 -37.04
N VAL A 8 7.21 6.50 -37.69
CA VAL A 8 8.22 5.53 -37.23
C VAL A 8 8.76 5.93 -35.85
N GLN A 9 9.04 7.22 -35.64
CA GLN A 9 9.52 7.73 -34.35
C GLN A 9 8.45 7.62 -33.26
N ALA A 10 7.19 7.91 -33.55
CA ALA A 10 6.08 7.79 -32.62
C ALA A 10 5.84 6.32 -32.22
N LEU A 11 5.86 5.40 -33.19
CA LEU A 11 5.74 3.96 -32.92
C LEU A 11 6.92 3.46 -32.07
N ARG A 12 8.14 3.92 -32.34
CA ARG A 12 9.32 3.62 -31.52
C ARG A 12 9.17 4.12 -30.08
N GLN A 13 8.70 5.35 -29.88
CA GLN A 13 8.46 5.89 -28.54
C GLN A 13 7.37 5.12 -27.79
N ALA A 14 6.33 4.66 -28.50
CA ALA A 14 5.22 3.93 -27.91
C ALA A 14 5.54 2.46 -27.60
N THR A 15 6.43 1.82 -28.36
CA THR A 15 6.70 0.37 -28.25
C THR A 15 8.09 0.03 -27.73
N GLY A 16 9.00 1.00 -27.70
CA GLY A 16 10.42 0.79 -27.38
C GLY A 16 11.19 -0.07 -28.37
N ALA A 17 10.59 -0.48 -29.50
CA ALA A 17 11.23 -1.31 -30.52
C ALA A 17 12.37 -0.57 -31.28
N GLY A 18 13.23 -1.33 -31.95
CA GLY A 18 14.26 -0.79 -32.84
C GLY A 18 13.66 0.08 -33.95
N MET A 19 14.38 1.13 -34.38
CA MET A 19 13.87 2.09 -35.40
C MET A 19 13.53 1.40 -36.73
N MET A 20 14.36 0.43 -37.15
CA MET A 20 14.13 -0.34 -38.38
C MET A 20 12.99 -1.34 -38.24
N ASP A 21 12.76 -1.88 -37.04
CA ASP A 21 11.65 -2.79 -36.76
C ASP A 21 10.32 -2.03 -36.75
N CYS A 22 10.30 -0.81 -36.19
CA CYS A 22 9.13 0.08 -36.25
C CYS A 22 8.77 0.43 -37.69
N LYS A 23 9.77 0.72 -38.54
CA LYS A 23 9.55 1.00 -39.96
C LYS A 23 8.97 -0.22 -40.68
N LYS A 24 9.58 -1.40 -40.50
CA LYS A 24 9.09 -2.66 -41.08
C LYS A 24 7.69 -3.02 -40.61
N ALA A 25 7.37 -2.78 -39.33
CA ALA A 25 6.03 -3.03 -38.79
C ALA A 25 4.98 -2.14 -39.46
N LEU A 26 5.29 -0.84 -39.65
CA LEU A 26 4.40 0.07 -40.38
C LEU A 26 4.27 -0.32 -41.87
N GLU A 27 5.32 -0.88 -42.49
CA GLU A 27 5.26 -1.41 -43.86
C GLU A 27 4.32 -2.62 -43.96
N GLN A 28 4.43 -3.56 -43.02
CA GLN A 28 3.60 -4.77 -42.99
C GLN A 28 2.15 -4.50 -42.56
N SER A 29 1.91 -3.41 -41.84
CA SER A 29 0.60 -2.98 -41.38
C SER A 29 -0.02 -1.85 -42.20
N ASN A 30 0.52 -1.54 -43.38
CA ASN A 30 0.04 -0.48 -44.27
C ASN A 30 -0.11 0.90 -43.59
N GLY A 31 0.73 1.20 -42.60
CA GLY A 31 0.69 2.45 -41.83
C GLY A 31 -0.30 2.47 -40.65
N ASP A 32 -1.04 1.38 -40.40
CA ASP A 32 -1.88 1.24 -39.21
C ASP A 32 -1.01 1.03 -37.96
N VAL A 33 -1.07 1.97 -37.03
CA VAL A 33 -0.26 2.01 -35.82
C VAL A 33 -0.63 0.91 -34.83
N GLU A 34 -1.91 0.56 -34.70
CA GLU A 34 -2.36 -0.49 -33.76
C GLU A 34 -2.03 -1.88 -34.31
N ALA A 35 -2.20 -2.09 -35.62
CA ALA A 35 -1.75 -3.30 -36.27
C ALA A 35 -0.22 -3.44 -36.23
N ALA A 36 0.55 -2.35 -36.38
CA ALA A 36 2.01 -2.37 -36.29
C ALA A 36 2.50 -2.71 -34.87
N LYS A 37 1.84 -2.18 -33.83
CA LYS A 37 2.09 -2.56 -32.42
C LYS A 37 1.86 -4.05 -32.19
N LYS A 38 0.76 -4.59 -32.73
CA LYS A 38 0.44 -6.02 -32.63
C LYS A 38 1.49 -6.88 -33.34
N TRP A 39 1.88 -6.48 -34.55
CA TRP A 39 2.92 -7.17 -35.33
C TRP A 39 4.28 -7.20 -34.61
N LEU A 40 4.69 -6.07 -34.00
CA LEU A 40 5.91 -6.00 -33.19
C LEU A 40 5.86 -6.89 -31.95
N ARG A 41 4.69 -7.00 -31.29
CA ARG A 41 4.48 -7.90 -30.15
C ARG A 41 4.52 -9.38 -30.56
N GLU A 42 3.84 -9.76 -31.64
CA GLU A 42 3.83 -11.13 -32.18
C GLU A 42 5.22 -11.61 -32.59
N LYS A 43 6.09 -10.68 -33.04
CA LYS A 43 7.48 -10.96 -33.41
C LYS A 43 8.48 -10.84 -32.26
N GLY A 44 8.04 -10.44 -31.06
CA GLY A 44 8.92 -10.22 -29.91
C GLY A 44 9.92 -9.07 -30.09
N LEU A 45 9.64 -8.14 -31.00
CA LEU A 45 10.53 -7.01 -31.38
C LEU A 45 10.17 -5.71 -30.65
N ALA A 46 8.99 -5.65 -30.01
CA ALA A 46 8.68 -4.62 -29.03
C ALA A 46 9.60 -4.78 -27.82
N ALA A 47 10.14 -3.68 -27.29
CA ALA A 47 10.76 -3.76 -25.97
C ALA A 47 9.69 -4.30 -25.01
N SER A 48 10.05 -5.30 -24.21
CA SER A 48 9.25 -5.69 -23.06
C SER A 48 8.86 -4.40 -22.33
N ALA A 49 7.57 -4.26 -21.99
CA ALA A 49 6.97 -3.03 -21.46
C ALA A 49 7.95 -2.22 -20.61
N LYS A 50 7.97 -0.88 -20.76
CA LYS A 50 8.81 0.00 -19.92
C LYS A 50 8.71 -0.52 -18.50
N ARG A 51 9.84 -0.72 -17.80
CA ARG A 51 9.81 -1.30 -16.44
C ARG A 51 8.78 -0.59 -15.56
N SER A 52 8.62 0.73 -15.71
CA SER A 52 7.57 1.55 -15.07
C SER A 52 6.15 0.98 -15.15
N ASP A 53 5.81 0.29 -16.23
CA ASP A 53 4.47 -0.22 -16.54
C ASP A 53 4.24 -1.63 -15.98
N ARG A 54 5.26 -2.23 -15.35
CA ARG A 54 5.16 -3.54 -14.70
C ARG A 54 4.64 -3.37 -13.27
N GLU A 55 3.64 -4.18 -12.94
CA GLU A 55 3.12 -4.30 -11.58
C GLU A 55 4.20 -4.91 -10.66
N ASN A 56 4.39 -4.29 -9.50
CA ASN A 56 5.36 -4.71 -8.49
C ASN A 56 4.67 -4.90 -7.13
N ASN A 57 3.68 -5.79 -7.12
CA ASN A 57 2.86 -6.03 -5.94
C ASN A 57 3.53 -6.96 -4.90
N GLN A 58 4.73 -7.47 -5.21
CA GLN A 58 5.57 -8.23 -4.30
C GLN A 58 6.58 -7.31 -3.61
N GLY A 59 7.24 -7.79 -2.56
CA GLY A 59 8.35 -7.10 -1.90
C GLY A 59 8.41 -7.38 -0.40
N VAL A 60 8.98 -6.44 0.35
CA VAL A 60 9.16 -6.57 1.80
C VAL A 60 8.74 -5.28 2.50
N VAL A 61 8.26 -5.41 3.74
CA VAL A 61 8.09 -4.28 4.66
C VAL A 61 9.07 -4.48 5.81
N ALA A 62 10.04 -3.58 5.92
CA ALA A 62 11.04 -3.60 6.98
C ALA A 62 10.63 -2.68 8.14
N LEU A 63 10.91 -3.13 9.36
CA LEU A 63 10.66 -2.40 10.59
C LEU A 63 12.00 -2.16 11.29
N SER A 64 12.21 -0.93 11.73
CA SER A 64 13.28 -0.58 12.66
C SER A 64 12.66 0.16 13.83
N ILE A 65 12.72 -0.41 15.04
CA ILE A 65 12.13 0.18 16.25
C ILE A 65 13.15 0.13 17.38
N ASP A 66 13.36 1.27 18.01
CA ASP A 66 14.15 1.44 19.23
C ASP A 66 13.64 2.71 19.92
N CYS A 67 12.84 2.53 20.98
CA CYS A 67 12.09 3.61 21.60
C CYS A 67 13.02 4.76 22.02
N PRO A 68 12.67 6.01 21.68
CA PRO A 68 11.36 6.49 21.23
C PRO A 68 11.14 6.50 19.71
N LEU A 69 12.03 5.92 18.90
CA LEU A 69 12.00 6.03 17.44
C LEU A 69 11.56 4.72 16.77
N ALA A 70 10.72 4.83 15.75
CA ALA A 70 10.39 3.72 14.87
C ALA A 70 10.35 4.18 13.41
N ALA A 71 10.63 3.27 12.50
CA ALA A 71 10.50 3.47 11.08
C ALA A 71 10.01 2.21 10.39
N ILE A 72 9.11 2.39 9.42
CA ILE A 72 8.62 1.34 8.54
C ILE A 72 8.98 1.75 7.12
N VAL A 73 9.58 0.84 6.35
CA VAL A 73 9.89 1.06 4.94
C VAL A 73 9.35 -0.11 4.12
N LYS A 74 8.54 0.20 3.11
CA LYS A 74 8.11 -0.76 2.09
C LYS A 74 9.02 -0.68 0.88
N LEU A 75 9.57 -1.80 0.48
CA LEU A 75 10.35 -1.94 -0.76
C LEU A 75 9.64 -2.94 -1.67
N LYS A 76 9.30 -2.51 -2.88
CA LYS A 76 8.48 -3.25 -3.85
C LYS A 76 9.37 -3.91 -4.91
N SER A 77 9.01 -5.11 -5.35
CA SER A 77 9.63 -5.86 -6.45
C SER A 77 8.59 -6.46 -7.38
N GLU A 78 8.99 -6.89 -8.58
CA GLU A 78 8.10 -7.57 -9.53
C GLU A 78 7.77 -8.99 -9.05
N THR A 79 8.77 -9.72 -8.54
CA THR A 79 8.62 -11.13 -8.16
C THR A 79 8.84 -11.38 -6.67
N ASP A 80 8.31 -12.52 -6.21
CA ASP A 80 8.50 -13.04 -4.86
C ASP A 80 9.93 -13.56 -4.65
N PHE A 81 10.57 -14.07 -5.71
CA PHE A 81 11.98 -14.48 -5.67
C PHE A 81 12.91 -13.34 -5.23
N VAL A 82 12.75 -12.15 -5.81
CA VAL A 82 13.50 -10.96 -5.41
C VAL A 82 13.12 -10.51 -3.99
N ALA A 83 11.82 -10.51 -3.66
CA ALA A 83 11.33 -10.10 -2.35
C ALA A 83 11.94 -10.92 -1.19
N SER A 84 12.20 -12.21 -1.43
CA SER A 84 12.81 -13.12 -0.46
C SER A 84 14.34 -13.15 -0.47
N SER A 85 14.99 -12.42 -1.39
CA SER A 85 16.45 -12.45 -1.52
C SER A 85 17.14 -11.68 -0.38
N GLU A 86 18.25 -12.21 0.12
CA GLU A 86 18.98 -11.63 1.26
C GLU A 86 19.41 -10.18 0.99
N SER A 87 19.90 -9.87 -0.21
CA SER A 87 20.30 -8.51 -0.58
C SER A 87 19.14 -7.53 -0.59
N PHE A 88 17.95 -7.95 -1.02
CA PHE A 88 16.75 -7.12 -1.04
C PHE A 88 16.22 -6.85 0.36
N VAL A 89 16.13 -7.89 1.19
CA VAL A 89 15.71 -7.77 2.60
C VAL A 89 16.70 -6.92 3.40
N ALA A 90 18.01 -7.12 3.19
CA ALA A 90 19.05 -6.33 3.85
C ALA A 90 19.00 -4.84 3.44
N GLU A 91 18.73 -4.55 2.16
CA GLU A 91 18.57 -3.16 1.70
C GLU A 91 17.34 -2.50 2.34
N ALA A 92 16.21 -3.20 2.41
CA ALA A 92 15.01 -2.67 3.07
C ALA A 92 15.23 -2.42 4.57
N GLN A 93 15.92 -3.34 5.27
CA GLN A 93 16.26 -3.14 6.68
C GLN A 93 17.19 -1.94 6.88
N ALA A 94 18.21 -1.81 6.04
CA ALA A 94 19.14 -0.70 6.12
C ALA A 94 18.47 0.66 5.84
N LEU A 95 17.48 0.69 4.93
CA LEU A 95 16.62 1.86 4.73
C LEU A 95 15.80 2.18 5.99
N ALA A 96 15.19 1.18 6.63
CA ALA A 96 14.40 1.40 7.84
C ALA A 96 15.27 1.95 8.98
N ASP A 97 16.46 1.38 9.20
CA ASP A 97 17.41 1.87 10.21
C ASP A 97 17.86 3.31 9.94
N LEU A 98 18.14 3.62 8.68
CA LEU A 98 18.54 4.96 8.24
C LEU A 98 17.40 5.98 8.45
N VAL A 99 16.17 5.62 8.09
CA VAL A 99 14.99 6.47 8.29
C VAL A 99 14.74 6.70 9.78
N ARG A 100 14.83 5.65 10.62
CA ARG A 100 14.70 5.78 12.07
C ARG A 100 15.68 6.83 12.60
N ALA A 101 16.94 6.72 12.21
CA ALA A 101 18.03 7.57 12.69
C ALA A 101 17.98 9.02 12.16
N LYS A 102 17.65 9.22 10.88
CA LYS A 102 17.85 10.51 10.19
C LYS A 102 16.58 11.17 9.63
N GLY A 103 15.44 10.50 9.69
CA GLY A 103 14.20 10.99 9.07
C GLY A 103 13.91 10.36 7.71
N THR A 104 12.69 10.52 7.23
CA THR A 104 12.19 9.88 6.00
C THR A 104 12.92 10.33 4.73
N ALA A 105 13.44 11.56 4.69
CA ALA A 105 14.23 12.06 3.55
C ALA A 105 15.57 11.32 3.36
N ALA A 106 16.06 10.63 4.39
CA ALA A 106 17.35 9.94 4.34
C ALA A 106 17.36 8.73 3.38
N VAL A 107 16.20 8.25 2.92
CA VAL A 107 16.12 7.24 1.85
C VAL A 107 16.90 7.65 0.59
N ALA A 108 17.04 8.96 0.33
CA ALA A 108 17.81 9.48 -0.80
C ALA A 108 19.31 9.12 -0.71
N GLU A 109 19.85 8.91 0.48
CA GLU A 109 21.25 8.49 0.67
C GLU A 109 21.51 7.07 0.14
N ARG A 110 20.45 6.28 -0.10
CA ARG A 110 20.50 4.90 -0.60
C ARG A 110 20.08 4.77 -2.07
N ALA A 111 19.90 5.89 -2.77
CA ALA A 111 19.43 5.88 -4.16
C ALA A 111 20.33 5.04 -5.08
N LYS A 112 21.65 5.16 -4.93
CA LYS A 112 22.61 4.38 -5.72
C LYS A 112 22.49 2.87 -5.46
N GLN A 113 22.33 2.47 -4.20
CA GLN A 113 22.17 1.07 -3.81
C GLN A 113 20.91 0.47 -4.42
N LEU A 114 19.81 1.22 -4.43
CA LEU A 114 18.57 0.81 -5.10
C LEU A 114 18.73 0.68 -6.62
N GLU A 115 19.45 1.60 -7.27
CA GLU A 115 19.78 1.51 -8.69
C GLU A 115 20.66 0.28 -9.01
N ASP A 116 21.71 0.07 -8.22
CA ASP A 116 22.60 -1.08 -8.35
C ASP A 116 21.83 -2.40 -8.17
N LEU A 117 20.89 -2.46 -7.22
CA LEU A 117 20.02 -3.61 -6.97
C LEU A 117 19.09 -3.88 -8.17
N GLN A 118 18.52 -2.84 -8.79
CA GLN A 118 17.70 -2.98 -10.00
C GLN A 118 18.48 -3.49 -11.20
N ILE A 119 19.75 -3.09 -11.33
CA ILE A 119 20.64 -3.55 -12.40
C ILE A 119 21.00 -5.03 -12.17
N LEU A 120 21.38 -5.36 -10.94
CA LEU A 120 21.81 -6.70 -10.55
C LEU A 120 20.67 -7.74 -10.70
N LEU A 121 19.51 -7.44 -10.13
CA LEU A 121 18.37 -8.36 -10.10
C LEU A 121 17.54 -8.30 -11.38
N LYS A 122 17.79 -7.29 -12.23
CA LYS A 122 17.11 -7.06 -13.52
C LYS A 122 15.59 -6.87 -13.42
N GLU A 123 15.08 -6.56 -12.23
CA GLU A 123 13.67 -6.26 -11.94
C GLU A 123 13.48 -4.78 -11.60
N LYS A 124 12.24 -4.30 -11.76
CA LYS A 124 11.80 -3.04 -11.18
C LYS A 124 11.74 -3.17 -9.65
N ILE A 125 12.48 -2.29 -9.00
CA ILE A 125 12.47 -2.14 -7.55
C ILE A 125 12.08 -0.69 -7.27
N GLU A 126 11.08 -0.51 -6.41
CA GLU A 126 10.59 0.82 -6.06
C GLU A 126 10.42 0.94 -4.56
N LEU A 127 10.74 2.12 -4.04
CA LEU A 127 10.37 2.51 -2.69
C LEU A 127 8.85 2.72 -2.64
N GLY A 128 8.20 2.06 -1.69
CA GLY A 128 6.80 2.27 -1.36
C GLY A 128 6.64 3.28 -0.24
N GLU A 129 5.68 3.00 0.65
CA GLU A 129 5.40 3.83 1.81
C GLU A 129 6.57 3.82 2.81
N VAL A 130 6.86 5.01 3.36
CA VAL A 130 7.89 5.22 4.38
C VAL A 130 7.29 6.03 5.51
N VAL A 131 7.31 5.48 6.70
CA VAL A 131 6.76 6.11 7.91
C VAL A 131 7.85 6.15 8.98
N ARG A 132 7.93 7.27 9.71
CA ARG A 132 8.79 7.40 10.89
C ARG A 132 7.98 7.96 12.06
N PHE A 133 8.09 7.31 13.20
CA PHE A 133 7.53 7.77 14.47
C PHE A 133 8.63 8.23 15.41
N GLU A 134 8.26 9.19 16.24
CA GLU A 134 9.05 9.68 17.36
C GLU A 134 8.09 9.91 18.52
N ALA A 135 8.04 8.93 19.42
CA ALA A 135 7.07 8.88 20.50
C ALA A 135 7.33 10.00 21.52
N ALA A 136 6.26 10.61 22.01
CA ALA A 136 6.39 11.62 23.06
C ALA A 136 6.89 10.98 24.38
N ALA A 137 7.57 11.77 25.20
CA ALA A 137 8.08 11.28 26.49
C ALA A 137 6.95 10.69 27.36
N GLY A 138 7.16 9.47 27.86
CA GLY A 138 6.19 8.74 28.68
C GLY A 138 5.11 8.00 27.90
N ASN A 139 5.07 8.13 26.57
CA ASN A 139 4.26 7.24 25.73
C ASN A 139 4.96 5.89 25.55
N VAL A 140 4.15 4.85 25.37
CA VAL A 140 4.59 3.52 24.99
C VAL A 140 4.42 3.38 23.49
N MET A 141 5.40 2.81 22.81
CA MET A 141 5.31 2.47 21.41
C MET A 141 5.64 1.00 21.25
N ASP A 142 4.80 0.28 20.52
CA ASP A 142 5.04 -1.12 20.20
C ASP A 142 4.63 -1.42 18.76
N SER A 143 4.96 -2.62 18.30
CA SER A 143 4.82 -3.05 16.92
C SER A 143 4.42 -4.51 16.80
N TYR A 144 3.88 -4.86 15.64
CA TYR A 144 3.63 -6.25 15.30
C TYR A 144 3.94 -6.50 13.83
N VAL A 145 4.69 -7.57 13.57
CA VAL A 145 5.06 -8.01 12.22
C VAL A 145 4.42 -9.36 11.97
N HIS A 146 3.57 -9.43 10.95
CA HIS A 146 2.94 -10.67 10.54
C HIS A 146 3.37 -11.05 9.12
N ILE A 147 3.93 -12.25 8.99
CA ILE A 147 4.34 -12.83 7.71
C ILE A 147 3.27 -13.85 7.28
N GLN A 148 2.43 -13.48 6.31
CA GLN A 148 1.37 -14.32 5.74
C GLN A 148 1.93 -15.26 4.68
N GLY A 149 1.73 -16.58 4.87
CA GLY A 149 2.13 -17.59 3.89
C GLY A 149 3.63 -17.58 3.53
N GLY A 150 4.46 -17.01 4.40
CA GLY A 150 5.91 -16.82 4.17
C GLY A 150 6.27 -15.67 3.22
N ARG A 151 5.31 -14.86 2.75
CA ARG A 151 5.52 -13.92 1.63
C ARG A 151 4.86 -12.56 1.80
N GLY A 152 3.60 -12.52 2.25
CA GLY A 152 2.92 -11.27 2.56
C GLY A 152 3.45 -10.72 3.88
N VAL A 153 3.84 -9.46 3.92
CA VAL A 153 4.34 -8.82 5.14
C VAL A 153 3.40 -7.71 5.54
N ASN A 154 2.89 -7.77 6.76
CA ASN A 154 2.04 -6.74 7.37
C ASN A 154 2.73 -6.25 8.65
N VAL A 155 3.15 -4.98 8.64
CA VAL A 155 3.83 -4.35 9.77
C VAL A 155 2.93 -3.27 10.35
N VAL A 156 2.74 -3.33 11.66
CA VAL A 156 2.05 -2.31 12.44
C VAL A 156 3.00 -1.69 13.44
N VAL A 157 2.88 -0.38 13.65
CA VAL A 157 3.44 0.34 14.81
C VAL A 157 2.32 1.18 15.42
N VAL A 158 2.21 1.16 16.74
CA VAL A 158 1.24 1.96 17.50
C VAL A 158 1.94 2.73 18.62
N GLU A 159 1.57 3.99 18.79
CA GLU A 159 1.97 4.81 19.93
C GLU A 159 0.76 5.04 20.84
N MET A 160 0.92 4.77 22.13
CA MET A 160 -0.12 4.91 23.13
C MET A 160 0.35 5.69 24.35
N LYS A 161 -0.54 6.50 24.92
CA LYS A 161 -0.31 7.22 26.17
C LYS A 161 -1.07 6.55 27.31
N GLY A 162 -0.38 6.32 28.42
CA GLY A 162 -0.97 5.73 29.63
C GLY A 162 -1.33 4.24 29.50
N ALA A 163 -0.77 3.55 28.50
CA ALA A 163 -0.92 2.12 28.29
C ALA A 163 0.25 1.34 28.89
N THR A 164 0.04 0.04 29.14
CA THR A 164 1.13 -0.91 29.38
C THR A 164 1.71 -1.37 28.04
N GLU A 165 2.93 -1.94 28.07
CA GLU A 165 3.53 -2.57 26.89
C GLU A 165 2.65 -3.71 26.35
N GLU A 166 2.10 -4.55 27.23
CA GLU A 166 1.18 -5.64 26.85
C GLU A 166 -0.07 -5.12 26.12
N LEU A 167 -0.66 -4.01 26.59
CA LEU A 167 -1.80 -3.41 25.93
C LEU A 167 -1.42 -2.83 24.56
N ALA A 168 -0.27 -2.14 24.45
CA ALA A 168 0.21 -1.62 23.18
C ALA A 168 0.46 -2.74 22.16
N HIS A 169 1.06 -3.85 22.60
CA HIS A 169 1.26 -5.05 21.80
C HIS A 169 -0.06 -5.61 21.28
N ASP A 170 -1.02 -5.80 22.18
CA ASP A 170 -2.35 -6.33 21.88
C ASP A 170 -3.12 -5.48 20.87
N ILE A 171 -3.00 -4.16 20.98
CA ILE A 171 -3.56 -3.23 20.00
C ILE A 171 -2.83 -3.32 18.66
N ALA A 172 -1.51 -3.47 18.63
CA ALA A 172 -0.76 -3.67 17.38
C ALA A 172 -1.19 -4.95 16.64
N VAL A 173 -1.39 -6.05 17.38
CA VAL A 173 -1.91 -7.31 16.83
C VAL A 173 -3.34 -7.13 16.31
N HIS A 174 -4.20 -6.41 17.06
CA HIS A 174 -5.56 -6.13 16.63
C HIS A 174 -5.59 -5.32 15.32
N ILE A 175 -4.80 -4.25 15.20
CA ILE A 175 -4.72 -3.44 13.97
C ILE A 175 -4.28 -4.32 12.79
N ALA A 176 -3.29 -5.19 12.99
CA ALA A 176 -2.82 -6.07 11.93
C ALA A 176 -3.91 -7.01 11.40
N PHE A 177 -4.80 -7.47 12.28
CA PHE A 177 -5.95 -8.32 11.95
C PHE A 177 -7.13 -7.52 11.35
N ALA A 178 -7.58 -6.47 12.04
CA ALA A 178 -8.83 -5.75 11.76
C ALA A 178 -8.67 -4.64 10.72
N ARG A 179 -7.44 -4.21 10.41
CA ARG A 179 -7.09 -3.30 9.32
C ARG A 179 -7.91 -1.99 9.30
N PRO A 180 -8.00 -1.28 10.44
CA PRO A 180 -8.65 0.02 10.47
C PRO A 180 -7.97 1.00 9.53
N LYS A 181 -8.75 1.87 8.89
CA LYS A 181 -8.23 2.96 8.06
C LYS A 181 -8.08 4.27 8.83
N TYR A 182 -8.87 4.43 9.90
CA TYR A 182 -8.94 5.63 10.71
C TYR A 182 -8.89 5.26 12.19
N LEU A 183 -8.45 6.17 13.05
CA LEU A 183 -8.50 5.98 14.49
C LEU A 183 -9.91 6.21 15.02
N THR A 184 -10.54 7.32 14.59
CA THR A 184 -11.87 7.76 15.05
C THR A 184 -12.80 8.09 13.89
N ARG A 185 -14.09 8.29 14.18
CA ARG A 185 -15.10 8.63 13.16
C ARG A 185 -14.85 9.99 12.53
N GLU A 186 -14.30 10.92 13.29
CA GLU A 186 -14.03 12.30 12.87
C GLU A 186 -12.92 12.39 11.81
N GLU A 187 -12.06 11.37 11.73
CA GLU A 187 -11.02 11.28 10.71
C GLU A 187 -11.55 10.76 9.37
N VAL A 188 -12.76 10.21 9.33
CA VAL A 188 -13.38 9.71 8.10
C VAL A 188 -13.81 10.91 7.24
N PRO A 189 -13.38 11.00 5.97
CA PRO A 189 -13.78 12.10 5.09
C PRO A 189 -15.31 12.19 4.94
N ALA A 190 -15.86 13.39 5.15
CA ALA A 190 -17.31 13.61 5.05
C ALA A 190 -17.88 13.15 3.71
N ALA A 191 -17.16 13.39 2.61
CA ALA A 191 -17.56 12.93 1.27
C ALA A 191 -17.69 11.39 1.17
N ALA A 192 -16.88 10.62 1.90
CA ALA A 192 -16.99 9.17 1.93
C ALA A 192 -18.21 8.73 2.74
N VAL A 193 -18.49 9.39 3.86
CA VAL A 193 -19.67 9.14 4.69
C VAL A 193 -20.96 9.47 3.92
N ASP A 194 -21.00 10.60 3.21
CA ASP A 194 -22.15 11.03 2.42
C ASP A 194 -22.42 10.09 1.24
N ALA A 195 -21.36 9.67 0.54
CA ALA A 195 -21.46 8.71 -0.56
C ALA A 195 -21.98 7.34 -0.07
N GLU A 196 -21.46 6.86 1.07
CA GLU A 196 -21.93 5.61 1.68
C GLU A 196 -23.40 5.74 2.12
N ARG A 197 -23.77 6.84 2.78
CA ARG A 197 -25.15 7.12 3.20
C ARG A 197 -26.12 7.08 2.03
N ALA A 198 -25.82 7.79 0.94
CA ALA A 198 -26.67 7.81 -0.25
C ALA A 198 -26.84 6.40 -0.87
N THR A 199 -25.75 5.62 -0.87
CA THR A 199 -25.76 4.23 -1.32
C THR A 199 -26.66 3.37 -0.44
N LEU A 200 -26.53 3.47 0.88
CA LEU A 200 -27.33 2.72 1.86
C LEU A 200 -28.81 3.12 1.84
N GLU A 201 -29.12 4.40 1.65
CA GLU A 201 -30.50 4.89 1.46
C GLU A 201 -31.14 4.28 0.22
N THR A 202 -30.44 4.33 -0.91
CA THR A 202 -30.92 3.77 -2.18
C THR A 202 -31.13 2.26 -2.06
N ALA A 203 -30.16 1.54 -1.49
CA ALA A 203 -30.27 0.10 -1.26
C ALA A 203 -31.45 -0.25 -0.35
N THR A 204 -31.61 0.47 0.77
CA THR A 204 -32.68 0.22 1.75
C THR A 204 -34.08 0.52 1.16
N ARG A 205 -34.19 1.52 0.28
CA ARG A 205 -35.43 1.81 -0.46
C ARG A 205 -35.76 0.69 -1.47
N ASN A 206 -34.75 0.20 -2.19
CA ASN A 206 -34.92 -0.91 -3.14
C ASN A 206 -35.27 -2.25 -2.46
N GLU A 207 -34.88 -2.44 -1.20
CA GLU A 207 -35.32 -3.56 -0.35
C GLU A 207 -36.81 -3.46 0.07
N GLY A 208 -37.52 -2.39 -0.30
CA GLY A 208 -38.95 -2.21 -0.03
C GLY A 208 -39.26 -1.80 1.42
N LYS A 209 -38.28 -1.25 2.15
CA LYS A 209 -38.49 -0.81 3.54
C LYS A 209 -39.36 0.47 3.57
N PRO A 210 -40.20 0.67 4.61
CA PRO A 210 -41.02 1.88 4.72
C PRO A 210 -40.16 3.15 4.84
N GLU A 211 -40.51 4.22 4.12
CA GLU A 211 -39.73 5.49 4.08
C GLU A 211 -39.42 6.05 5.48
N ALA A 212 -40.39 5.98 6.40
CA ALA A 212 -40.23 6.44 7.79
C ALA A 212 -39.19 5.64 8.60
N ALA A 213 -38.86 4.41 8.18
CA ALA A 213 -37.87 3.56 8.82
C ALA A 213 -36.48 3.65 8.16
N ILE A 214 -36.38 4.15 6.93
CA ILE A 214 -35.13 4.16 6.15
C ILE A 214 -34.02 4.91 6.92
N GLY A 215 -34.30 6.11 7.42
CA GLY A 215 -33.30 6.91 8.14
C GLY A 215 -32.68 6.15 9.32
N LYS A 216 -33.50 5.49 10.15
CA LYS A 216 -33.00 4.69 11.29
C LYS A 216 -32.20 3.47 10.84
N ILE A 217 -32.61 2.81 9.76
CA ILE A 217 -31.90 1.64 9.22
C ILE A 217 -30.53 2.06 8.67
N VAL A 218 -30.48 3.17 7.93
CA VAL A 218 -29.25 3.71 7.35
C VAL A 218 -28.28 4.13 8.45
N GLU A 219 -28.75 4.80 9.51
CA GLU A 219 -27.92 5.09 10.69
C GLU A 219 -27.35 3.81 11.33
N GLY A 220 -28.15 2.75 11.42
CA GLY A 220 -27.68 1.44 11.88
C GLY A 220 -26.58 0.85 11.00
N LYS A 221 -26.76 0.87 9.67
CA LYS A 221 -25.77 0.37 8.70
C LYS A 221 -24.50 1.23 8.67
N LEU A 222 -24.62 2.56 8.79
CA LEU A 222 -23.48 3.48 8.91
C LEU A 222 -22.66 3.22 10.19
N ASN A 223 -23.30 2.84 11.30
CA ASN A 223 -22.55 2.39 12.47
C ASN A 223 -21.71 1.14 12.18
N GLY A 224 -22.19 0.21 11.33
CA GLY A 224 -21.40 -0.91 10.82
C GLY A 224 -20.19 -0.43 10.02
N PHE A 225 -20.40 0.50 9.09
CA PHE A 225 -19.32 1.12 8.31
C PHE A 225 -18.22 1.74 9.20
N TYR A 226 -18.61 2.45 10.27
CA TYR A 226 -17.62 2.98 11.23
C TYR A 226 -16.90 1.87 12.00
N LYS A 227 -17.59 0.78 12.38
CA LYS A 227 -16.96 -0.37 13.03
C LYS A 227 -15.96 -1.09 12.14
N ASP A 228 -16.13 -1.04 10.82
CA ASP A 228 -15.16 -1.65 9.90
C ASP A 228 -13.93 -0.75 9.70
N LEU A 229 -14.12 0.58 9.71
CA LEU A 229 -13.08 1.53 9.35
C LEU A 229 -12.30 2.16 10.51
N CYS A 230 -12.95 2.36 11.66
CA CYS A 230 -12.42 3.14 12.77
C CYS A 230 -11.96 2.23 13.90
N LEU A 231 -10.67 2.29 14.24
CA LEU A 231 -10.04 1.44 15.24
C LEU A 231 -10.79 1.47 16.58
N LEU A 232 -11.18 2.65 17.08
CA LEU A 232 -11.86 2.75 18.38
C LEU A 232 -13.28 2.14 18.39
N GLU A 233 -13.90 1.98 17.22
CA GLU A 233 -15.25 1.41 17.06
C GLU A 233 -15.20 -0.11 16.85
N GLN A 234 -14.06 -0.63 16.40
CA GLN A 234 -13.89 -2.05 16.07
C GLN A 234 -14.15 -2.95 17.29
N PRO A 235 -14.86 -4.08 17.11
CA PRO A 235 -14.92 -5.13 18.12
C PRO A 235 -13.51 -5.71 18.32
N TYR A 236 -13.08 -5.85 19.56
CA TYR A 236 -11.73 -6.28 19.87
C TYR A 236 -11.51 -7.74 19.48
N ALA A 237 -10.39 -8.04 18.83
CA ALA A 237 -10.15 -9.34 18.19
C ALA A 237 -10.14 -10.52 19.19
N LYS A 238 -9.75 -10.28 20.45
CA LYS A 238 -9.75 -11.32 21.49
C LYS A 238 -11.06 -11.39 22.30
N ASP A 239 -11.91 -10.36 22.22
CA ASP A 239 -13.20 -10.29 22.92
C ASP A 239 -14.14 -9.36 22.13
N ASP A 240 -14.88 -9.95 21.19
CA ASP A 240 -15.75 -9.23 20.24
C ASP A 240 -16.95 -8.52 20.91
N LYS A 241 -17.18 -8.78 22.20
CA LYS A 241 -18.20 -8.11 23.02
C LYS A 241 -17.79 -6.72 23.45
N LYS A 242 -16.49 -6.39 23.37
CA LYS A 242 -15.94 -5.08 23.73
C LYS A 242 -15.38 -4.41 22.49
N SER A 243 -15.58 -3.10 22.36
CA SER A 243 -14.83 -2.33 21.37
C SER A 243 -13.41 -2.06 21.85
N VAL A 244 -12.50 -1.74 20.93
CA VAL A 244 -11.14 -1.30 21.28
C VAL A 244 -11.17 -0.12 22.25
N LYS A 245 -12.08 0.85 22.05
CA LYS A 245 -12.27 1.98 22.98
C LYS A 245 -12.56 1.53 24.42
N GLN A 246 -13.31 0.44 24.60
CA GLN A 246 -13.60 -0.11 25.92
C GLN A 246 -12.39 -0.86 26.50
N VAL A 247 -11.63 -1.55 25.65
CA VAL A 247 -10.46 -2.33 26.05
C VAL A 247 -9.31 -1.44 26.51
N ILE A 248 -9.06 -0.31 25.83
CA ILE A 248 -7.97 0.60 26.21
C ILE A 248 -8.25 1.41 27.48
N GLY A 249 -9.51 1.44 27.96
CA GLY A 249 -9.88 2.09 29.21
C GLY A 249 -9.54 3.59 29.23
N SER A 250 -8.71 4.00 30.19
CA SER A 250 -8.23 5.38 30.33
C SER A 250 -7.00 5.71 29.47
N ALA A 251 -6.39 4.71 28.83
CA ALA A 251 -5.31 4.94 27.89
C ALA A 251 -5.83 5.58 26.60
N SER A 252 -4.92 6.14 25.80
CA SER A 252 -5.25 6.71 24.49
C SER A 252 -4.27 6.22 23.44
N ILE A 253 -4.80 5.89 22.26
CA ILE A 253 -4.00 5.65 21.07
C ILE A 253 -3.69 7.02 20.48
N VAL A 254 -2.41 7.35 20.38
CA VAL A 254 -1.94 8.64 19.84
C VAL A 254 -1.93 8.60 18.32
N ARG A 255 -1.41 7.51 17.75
CA ARG A 255 -1.36 7.23 16.32
C ARG A 255 -0.99 5.77 16.08
N PHE A 256 -1.27 5.29 14.88
CA PHE A 256 -0.77 4.02 14.39
C PHE A 256 -0.39 4.14 12.91
N ALA A 257 0.44 3.20 12.45
CA ALA A 257 0.70 2.99 11.03
C ALA A 257 0.63 1.49 10.76
N GLN A 258 0.07 1.14 9.60
CA GLN A 258 0.03 -0.21 9.09
C GLN A 258 0.48 -0.18 7.63
N ILE A 259 1.51 -0.93 7.30
CA ILE A 259 1.98 -1.06 5.92
C ILE A 259 2.06 -2.53 5.56
N GLU A 260 1.54 -2.86 4.40
CA GLU A 260 1.51 -4.22 3.90
C GLU A 260 1.98 -4.36 2.45
N ILE A 261 2.47 -5.54 2.12
CA ILE A 261 2.81 -5.96 0.77
C ILE A 261 2.64 -7.47 0.62
N GLY A 262 2.34 -7.91 -0.60
CA GLY A 262 2.05 -9.32 -0.90
C GLY A 262 0.58 -9.67 -0.78
#